data_AF-A0A8C5AM73-F1
#
_entry.id   AF-A0A8C5AM73-F1
#
_cell.length_a   1.000
_cell.length_b   1.000
_cell.length_c   1.000
_cell.angle_alpha   90.00
_cell.angle_beta   90.00
_cell.angle_gamma   90.00
#
_symmetry.space_group_name_H-M   'P 1'
#
loop_
_entity.id
_entity.type
_entity.pdbx_description
1 polymer ?
#
loop_
_entity_poly.entity_id
_entity_poly.type
_entity_poly.pdbx_seq_one_letter_code
_entity_poly.pdbx_strand_id
1 'polypeptide(L)'
;ANERQLDSRPLLKTLRQPEFRWPVVGEGLLGDWQWLPGQWDLQKTLSAIRAQHSKNILIRLSVAPDDKNSTHHILKLDQELLTLPSIEDYTSNTTSAKAYRAALLSLMVDIAVMLGAPQKAARVQMEEVLAFEIKLAKMLIPFEERTSENMYNKYTLSRLQRLIPKFDWLAYVRAVVESAGDPSLSISPSEPVIVRAPQYFKDLFKLINTTDPRTVANYVQWRSVLSQTTALSRRFLYRYLDYARVTTGTTSLMSQVDKCVGYIRNLLLLPTGRLFIDTHFQEDKKQMMEELVEGVRWAFVDMLEKENSWMDEPTKKRAVEKADAVLAKVGYPEFYLNDTYVNEDLKHLSFSETDYYGNIMQVFGHSAMDYIRRLRKSVQRFPAGELQKPFFWGNEYPRSLSYGAIGVIVGHELTHGFDNNGKLTSNRCVWVQYPMSLF
;
A
#
# COMPACT_ATOMS: atom_id res chain seq x y z
N ALA A 1 -15.23 31.00 -1.55
CA ALA A 1 -14.45 31.93 -0.71
C ALA A 1 -13.38 31.21 0.13
N ASN A 2 -13.68 30.08 0.78
CA ASN A 2 -12.73 29.36 1.65
C ASN A 2 -11.55 28.64 0.95
N GLU A 3 -11.71 28.14 -0.29
CA GLU A 3 -10.62 27.43 -1.00
C GLU A 3 -9.36 28.31 -1.19
N ARG A 4 -9.52 29.63 -1.41
CA ARG A 4 -8.40 30.57 -1.55
C ARG A 4 -7.74 30.93 -0.21
N GLN A 5 -8.43 30.74 0.91
CA GLN A 5 -7.90 31.11 2.24
C GLN A 5 -6.96 30.05 2.82
N LEU A 6 -7.28 28.77 2.65
CA LEU A 6 -6.44 27.67 3.15
C LEU A 6 -5.35 27.27 2.15
N ASP A 7 -5.71 27.02 0.88
CA ASP A 7 -4.77 26.73 -0.21
C ASP A 7 -3.63 25.75 0.15
N SER A 8 -2.40 26.23 0.38
CA SER A 8 -1.24 25.44 0.80
C SER A 8 -0.95 25.49 2.31
N ARG A 9 -1.64 26.36 3.08
CA ARG A 9 -1.36 26.61 4.50
C ARG A 9 -1.38 25.36 5.37
N PRO A 10 -2.31 24.39 5.21
CA PRO A 10 -2.29 23.17 6.01
C PRO A 10 -1.00 22.36 5.83
N LEU A 11 -0.55 22.19 4.57
CA LEU A 11 0.71 21.51 4.29
C LEU A 11 1.92 22.31 4.78
N LEU A 12 1.94 23.63 4.60
CA LEU A 12 3.01 24.48 5.14
C LEU A 12 3.12 24.38 6.67
N LYS A 13 2.00 24.22 7.38
CA LYS A 13 1.98 23.95 8.83
C LYS A 13 2.60 22.59 9.14
N THR A 14 2.33 21.55 8.36
CA THR A 14 3.01 20.25 8.50
C THR A 14 4.52 20.38 8.26
N LEU A 15 4.93 21.07 7.20
CA LEU A 15 6.35 21.26 6.85
C LEU A 15 7.15 22.07 7.87
N ARG A 16 6.51 22.78 8.81
CA ARG A 16 7.18 23.46 9.93
C ARG A 16 7.70 22.48 11.00
N GLN A 17 7.10 21.31 11.11
CA GLN A 17 7.52 20.29 12.09
C GLN A 17 8.91 19.76 11.71
N PRO A 18 9.84 19.61 12.68
CA PRO A 18 11.24 19.26 12.40
C PRO A 18 11.42 18.04 11.49
N GLU A 19 10.60 17.01 11.68
CA GLU A 19 10.64 15.75 10.93
C GLU A 19 10.16 15.90 9.48
N PHE A 20 9.38 16.93 9.16
CA PHE A 20 8.76 17.13 7.85
C PHE A 20 9.30 18.32 7.07
N ARG A 21 10.32 19.02 7.59
CA ARG A 21 10.92 20.17 6.91
C ARG A 21 11.48 19.76 5.56
N TRP A 22 10.91 20.30 4.48
CA TRP A 22 11.42 20.13 3.12
C TRP A 22 12.54 21.15 2.86
N PRO A 23 13.82 20.72 2.67
CA PRO A 23 14.94 21.65 2.61
C PRO A 23 14.79 22.76 1.55
N VAL A 24 14.29 22.41 0.36
CA VAL A 24 14.11 23.35 -0.75
C VAL A 24 13.08 24.46 -0.48
N VAL A 25 12.08 24.20 0.36
CA VAL A 25 11.03 25.17 0.71
C VAL A 25 11.48 26.09 1.84
N GLY A 26 12.25 25.57 2.80
CA GLY A 26 12.72 26.36 3.96
C GLY A 26 13.51 27.62 3.59
N GLU A 27 14.26 27.58 2.48
CA GLU A 27 15.00 28.74 1.95
C GLU A 27 14.09 29.86 1.43
N GLY A 28 12.86 29.53 1.03
CA GLY A 28 11.92 30.46 0.43
C GLY A 28 10.93 31.11 1.41
N LEU A 29 10.80 30.57 2.62
CA LEU A 29 9.87 31.07 3.64
C LEU A 29 10.48 32.16 4.54
N LEU A 30 11.36 33.01 4.00
CA LEU A 30 11.92 34.20 4.66
C LEU A 30 12.38 33.97 6.12
N GLY A 31 13.05 32.85 6.39
CA GLY A 31 13.70 32.62 7.68
C GLY A 31 12.87 31.94 8.77
N ASP A 32 11.68 31.39 8.46
CA ASP A 32 10.90 30.61 9.46
C ASP A 32 11.69 29.41 10.01
N TRP A 33 12.56 28.77 9.20
CA TRP A 33 13.55 27.79 9.65
C TRP A 33 14.70 27.59 8.65
N GLN A 34 15.89 27.27 9.16
CA GLN A 34 17.02 26.80 8.36
C GLN A 34 17.12 25.27 8.46
N TRP A 35 17.18 24.58 7.32
CA TRP A 35 17.45 23.14 7.31
C TRP A 35 18.95 22.89 7.41
N LEU A 36 19.37 22.11 8.39
CA LEU A 36 20.77 21.77 8.65
C LEU A 36 20.96 20.25 8.64
N PRO A 37 21.97 19.72 7.91
CA PRO A 37 22.20 18.28 7.83
C PRO A 37 22.32 17.58 9.20
N GLY A 38 23.00 18.21 10.15
CA GLY A 38 23.23 17.63 11.49
C GLY A 38 21.99 17.59 12.40
N GLN A 39 20.89 18.25 12.03
CA GLN A 39 19.62 18.22 12.77
C GLN A 39 18.60 17.25 12.15
N TRP A 40 18.90 16.70 10.97
CA TRP A 40 17.98 15.82 10.27
C TRP A 40 18.35 14.36 10.53
N ASP A 41 17.38 13.62 11.06
CA ASP A 41 17.49 12.19 11.24
C ASP A 41 16.58 11.48 10.23
N LEU A 42 17.20 10.73 9.31
CA LEU A 42 16.49 9.98 8.27
C LEU A 42 15.53 8.97 8.89
N GLN A 43 15.96 8.21 9.90
CA GLN A 43 15.17 7.15 10.50
C GLN A 43 13.92 7.70 11.19
N LYS A 44 14.08 8.75 12.00
CA LYS A 44 12.98 9.46 12.66
C LYS A 44 12.02 10.06 11.65
N THR A 45 12.53 10.59 10.54
CA THR A 45 11.71 11.12 9.45
C THR A 45 10.88 10.01 8.79
N LEU A 46 11.51 8.88 8.43
CA LEU A 46 10.84 7.75 7.80
C LEU A 46 9.78 7.12 8.73
N SER A 47 10.07 6.98 10.02
CA SER A 47 9.10 6.45 10.98
C SER A 47 7.93 7.40 11.21
N ALA A 48 8.19 8.71 11.33
CA ALA A 48 7.15 9.73 11.45
C ALA A 48 6.23 9.77 10.22
N ILE A 49 6.79 9.74 9.00
CA ILE A 49 6.00 9.68 7.77
C ILE A 49 5.17 8.39 7.71
N ARG A 50 5.75 7.25 8.09
CA ARG A 50 5.02 5.97 8.08
C ARG A 50 3.88 5.94 9.07
N ALA A 51 4.07 6.49 10.26
CA ALA A 51 3.09 6.51 11.34
C ALA A 51 1.98 7.56 11.10
N GLN A 52 2.33 8.75 10.61
CA GLN A 52 1.37 9.87 10.51
C GLN A 52 0.75 9.99 9.11
N HIS A 53 1.48 9.65 8.05
CA HIS A 53 1.02 9.85 6.66
C HIS A 53 0.65 8.53 5.96
N SER A 54 0.84 7.38 6.62
CA SER A 54 0.66 6.04 6.01
C SER A 54 1.42 5.87 4.69
N LYS A 55 2.63 6.44 4.63
CA LYS A 55 3.51 6.35 3.45
C LYS A 55 4.80 5.66 3.78
N ASN A 56 5.24 4.83 2.85
CA ASN A 56 6.56 4.23 2.83
C ASN A 56 7.41 5.01 1.84
N ILE A 57 8.68 5.22 2.18
CA ILE A 57 9.65 5.94 1.34
C ILE A 57 11.00 5.27 1.55
N LEU A 58 11.67 4.89 0.45
CA LEU A 58 12.92 4.09 0.42
C LEU A 58 12.77 2.65 0.97
N ILE A 59 12.06 2.48 2.07
CA ILE A 59 11.84 1.20 2.76
C ILE A 59 10.34 0.99 2.89
N ARG A 60 9.84 -0.12 2.35
CA ARG A 60 8.46 -0.54 2.53
C ARG A 60 8.36 -1.44 3.75
N LEU A 61 7.77 -0.94 4.83
CA LEU A 61 7.43 -1.73 6.01
C LEU A 61 5.93 -2.04 5.99
N SER A 62 5.61 -3.33 5.90
CA SER A 62 4.25 -3.82 5.86
C SER A 62 4.03 -4.99 6.81
N VAL A 63 2.79 -5.15 7.26
CA VAL A 63 2.31 -6.32 7.96
C VAL A 63 1.43 -7.09 6.98
N ALA A 64 1.86 -8.28 6.60
CA ALA A 64 1.22 -9.08 5.57
C ALA A 64 1.28 -10.57 5.92
N PRO A 65 0.44 -11.44 5.31
CA PRO A 65 0.50 -12.88 5.53
C PRO A 65 1.91 -13.44 5.32
N ASP A 66 2.39 -14.34 6.18
CA ASP A 66 3.67 -15.04 5.97
C ASP A 66 3.55 -15.94 4.72
N ASP A 67 4.48 -15.81 3.78
CA ASP A 67 4.41 -16.51 2.49
C ASP A 67 4.50 -18.04 2.65
N LYS A 68 5.10 -18.53 3.75
CA LYS A 68 5.14 -19.98 4.07
C LYS A 68 4.11 -20.38 5.13
N ASN A 69 3.50 -19.42 5.82
CA ASN A 69 2.43 -19.65 6.78
C ASN A 69 1.34 -18.57 6.70
N SER A 70 0.45 -18.70 5.71
CA SER A 70 -0.60 -17.73 5.41
C SER A 70 -1.69 -17.59 6.47
N THR A 71 -1.63 -18.32 7.60
CA THR A 71 -2.60 -18.16 8.69
C THR A 71 -2.31 -16.95 9.56
N HIS A 72 -1.08 -16.42 9.60
CA HIS A 72 -0.70 -15.29 10.44
C HIS A 72 -0.01 -14.18 9.65
N HIS A 73 -0.12 -12.95 10.14
CA HIS A 73 0.64 -11.83 9.61
C HIS A 73 2.04 -11.75 10.23
N ILE A 74 3.02 -11.35 9.41
CA ILE A 74 4.42 -11.11 9.76
C ILE A 74 4.86 -9.76 9.19
N LEU A 75 5.91 -9.19 9.79
CA LEU A 75 6.58 -8.01 9.24
C LEU A 75 7.28 -8.39 7.92
N LYS A 76 7.09 -7.55 6.90
CA LYS A 76 7.81 -7.62 5.63
C LYS A 76 8.49 -6.29 5.35
N LEU A 77 9.78 -6.36 5.01
CA LEU A 77 10.60 -5.26 4.54
C LEU A 77 10.88 -5.46 3.05
N ASP A 78 10.60 -4.44 2.25
CA ASP A 78 10.74 -4.51 0.80
C ASP A 78 11.26 -3.19 0.21
N GLN A 79 11.67 -3.24 -1.06
CA GLN A 79 11.89 -2.04 -1.87
C GLN A 79 10.56 -1.28 -2.03
N GLU A 80 10.63 0.05 -1.99
CA GLU A 80 9.46 0.90 -2.16
C GLU A 80 9.25 1.29 -3.64
N LEU A 81 8.00 1.57 -4.01
CA LEU A 81 7.67 2.03 -5.35
C LEU A 81 8.23 3.44 -5.62
N LEU A 82 8.52 3.72 -6.89
CA LEU A 82 8.98 5.03 -7.32
C LEU A 82 7.81 5.93 -7.74
N THR A 83 8.10 7.18 -8.09
CA THR A 83 7.07 8.12 -8.53
C THR A 83 6.53 7.77 -9.92
N LEU A 84 7.40 7.32 -10.83
CA LEU A 84 6.99 6.64 -12.06
C LEU A 84 6.87 5.14 -11.79
N PRO A 85 5.87 4.48 -12.39
CA PRO A 85 5.54 3.10 -12.06
C PRO A 85 6.56 2.06 -12.57
N SER A 86 7.24 2.34 -13.69
CA SER A 86 8.15 1.40 -14.34
C SER A 86 9.62 1.84 -14.25
N ILE A 87 10.53 0.87 -14.18
CA ILE A 87 11.99 1.10 -14.17
C ILE A 87 12.44 1.64 -15.54
N GLU A 88 11.81 1.19 -16.62
CA GLU A 88 12.08 1.60 -18.00
C GLU A 88 11.76 3.08 -18.23
N ASP A 89 10.78 3.63 -17.52
CA ASP A 89 10.46 5.06 -17.57
C ASP A 89 11.61 5.95 -17.07
N TYR A 90 12.45 5.41 -16.17
CA TYR A 90 13.66 6.09 -15.69
C TYR A 90 14.89 5.84 -16.56
N THR A 91 15.02 4.62 -17.08
CA THR A 91 16.29 4.12 -17.62
C THR A 91 16.35 4.12 -19.15
N SER A 92 15.22 3.99 -19.84
CA SER A 92 15.18 3.90 -21.29
C SER A 92 15.36 5.26 -21.97
N ASN A 93 15.77 5.23 -23.25
CA ASN A 93 15.96 6.43 -24.07
C ASN A 93 14.78 6.73 -25.02
N THR A 94 13.65 6.06 -24.82
CA THR A 94 12.43 6.26 -25.61
C THR A 94 11.91 7.69 -25.45
N THR A 95 11.17 8.17 -26.45
CA THR A 95 10.54 9.49 -26.42
C THR A 95 9.61 9.63 -25.22
N SER A 96 8.81 8.59 -24.92
CA SER A 96 7.90 8.56 -23.77
C SER A 96 8.64 8.64 -22.44
N ALA A 97 9.66 7.80 -22.21
CA ALA A 97 10.43 7.83 -20.96
C ALA A 97 11.17 9.16 -20.74
N LYS A 98 11.64 9.82 -21.80
CA LYS A 98 12.19 11.19 -21.71
C LYS A 98 11.11 12.20 -21.32
N ALA A 99 9.93 12.12 -21.93
CA ALA A 99 8.79 12.98 -21.60
C ALA A 99 8.32 12.78 -20.15
N TYR A 100 8.28 11.54 -19.66
CA TYR A 100 7.85 11.22 -18.30
C TYR A 100 8.82 11.77 -17.25
N ARG A 101 10.13 11.61 -17.45
CA ARG A 101 11.16 12.23 -16.58
C ARG A 101 11.09 13.75 -16.59
N ALA A 102 10.87 14.37 -17.75
CA ALA A 102 10.72 15.81 -17.87
C ALA A 102 9.45 16.31 -17.15
N ALA A 103 8.32 15.61 -17.30
CA ALA A 103 7.06 15.91 -16.62
C ALA A 103 7.19 15.77 -15.10
N LEU A 104 7.88 14.71 -14.63
CA LEU A 104 8.16 14.50 -13.21
C LEU A 104 9.01 15.63 -12.63
N LEU A 105 10.11 16.00 -13.29
CA LEU A 105 10.95 17.12 -12.85
C LEU A 105 10.17 18.43 -12.78
N SER A 106 9.36 18.70 -13.81
CA SER A 106 8.52 19.89 -13.83
C SER A 106 7.54 19.89 -12.66
N LEU A 107 6.90 18.76 -12.36
CA LEU A 107 5.98 18.65 -11.23
C LEU A 107 6.71 18.91 -9.89
N MET A 108 7.88 18.31 -9.68
CA MET A 108 8.70 18.52 -8.49
C MET A 108 9.02 20.01 -8.27
N VAL A 109 9.48 20.69 -9.32
CA VAL A 109 9.84 22.12 -9.28
C VAL A 109 8.61 22.98 -9.00
N ASP A 110 7.53 22.77 -9.74
CA ASP A 110 6.34 23.62 -9.63
C ASP A 110 5.68 23.49 -8.26
N ILE A 111 5.61 22.28 -7.70
CA ILE A 111 5.08 22.07 -6.35
C ILE A 111 5.96 22.75 -5.29
N ALA A 112 7.29 22.63 -5.39
CA ALA A 112 8.20 23.31 -4.48
C ALA A 112 8.01 24.84 -4.53
N VAL A 113 7.88 25.41 -5.73
CA VAL A 113 7.67 26.85 -5.96
C VAL A 113 6.29 27.31 -5.48
N MET A 114 5.24 26.52 -5.72
CA MET A 114 3.89 26.79 -5.23
C MET A 114 3.80 26.78 -3.69
N LEU A 115 4.75 26.11 -3.02
CA LEU A 115 4.94 26.11 -1.56
C LEU A 115 5.95 27.16 -1.08
N GLY A 116 6.52 27.96 -1.97
CA GLY A 116 7.35 29.13 -1.63
C GLY A 116 8.84 28.98 -1.93
N ALA A 117 9.32 27.85 -2.47
CA ALA A 117 10.72 27.71 -2.82
C ALA A 117 11.15 28.68 -3.95
N PRO A 118 12.38 29.23 -3.92
CA PRO A 118 12.89 30.04 -5.03
C PRO A 118 13.03 29.21 -6.31
N GLN A 119 12.49 29.69 -7.44
CA GLN A 119 12.47 28.96 -8.72
C GLN A 119 13.82 28.35 -9.11
N LYS A 120 14.91 29.12 -9.02
CA LYS A 120 16.25 28.65 -9.39
C LYS A 120 16.76 27.55 -8.45
N ALA A 121 16.53 27.71 -7.15
CA ALA A 121 16.93 26.71 -6.14
C ALA A 121 16.11 25.42 -6.28
N ALA A 122 14.79 25.56 -6.48
CA ALA A 122 13.89 24.45 -6.75
C ALA A 122 14.32 23.65 -7.98
N ARG A 123 14.67 24.33 -9.08
CA ARG A 123 15.14 23.66 -10.30
C ARG A 123 16.37 22.80 -10.06
N VAL A 124 17.43 23.38 -9.48
CA VAL A 124 18.70 22.67 -9.23
C VAL A 124 18.50 21.49 -8.28
N GLN A 125 17.84 21.72 -7.13
CA GLN A 125 17.66 20.68 -6.13
C GLN A 125 16.75 19.55 -6.61
N MET A 126 15.73 19.83 -7.43
CA MET A 126 14.86 18.78 -7.97
C MET A 126 15.51 17.98 -9.11
N GLU A 127 16.46 18.57 -9.85
CA GLU A 127 17.31 17.82 -10.78
C GLU A 127 18.17 16.79 -10.03
N GLU A 128 18.74 17.16 -8.88
CA GLU A 128 19.48 16.25 -8.00
C GLU A 128 18.58 15.14 -7.44
N VAL A 129 17.36 15.48 -7.01
CA VAL A 129 16.36 14.51 -6.54
C VAL A 129 15.96 13.53 -7.64
N LEU A 130 15.71 14.00 -8.87
CA LEU A 130 15.40 13.10 -9.98
C LEU A 130 16.60 12.20 -10.32
N ALA A 131 17.82 12.74 -10.32
CA ALA A 131 19.03 11.94 -10.53
C ALA A 131 19.21 10.87 -9.45
N PHE A 132 18.86 11.19 -8.19
CA PHE A 132 18.83 10.23 -7.10
C PHE A 132 17.75 9.15 -7.30
N GLU A 133 16.52 9.51 -7.68
CA GLU A 133 15.45 8.53 -7.94
C GLU A 133 15.78 7.63 -9.15
N ILE A 134 16.48 8.13 -10.17
CA ILE A 134 17.00 7.30 -11.28
C ILE A 134 18.02 6.26 -10.77
N LYS A 135 18.87 6.62 -9.81
CA LYS A 135 19.80 5.66 -9.18
C LYS A 135 19.04 4.62 -8.36
N LEU A 136 17.98 5.01 -7.65
CA LEU A 136 17.07 4.07 -6.97
C LEU A 136 16.43 3.09 -7.95
N ALA A 137 15.90 3.58 -9.07
CA ALA A 137 15.25 2.75 -10.10
C ALA A 137 16.14 1.62 -10.61
N LYS A 138 17.43 1.91 -10.82
CA LYS A 138 18.42 0.91 -11.29
C LYS A 138 18.76 -0.16 -10.24
N MET A 139 18.42 0.04 -8.97
CA MET A 139 18.65 -0.92 -7.89
C MET A 139 17.40 -1.76 -7.57
N LEU A 140 16.26 -1.42 -8.14
CA LEU A 140 15.02 -2.18 -7.93
C LEU A 140 15.11 -3.53 -8.65
N ILE A 141 14.61 -4.56 -7.97
CA ILE A 141 14.36 -5.85 -8.59
C ILE A 141 13.10 -5.69 -9.46
N PRO A 142 13.14 -5.98 -10.78
CA PRO A 142 11.99 -5.89 -11.68
C PRO A 142 10.83 -6.78 -11.23
N PHE A 143 9.59 -6.42 -11.57
CA PHE A 143 8.41 -7.13 -11.06
C PHE A 143 8.41 -8.63 -11.43
N GLU A 144 8.86 -8.94 -12.64
CA GLU A 144 8.91 -10.26 -13.25
C GLU A 144 9.85 -11.21 -12.50
N GLU A 145 10.87 -10.68 -11.82
CA GLU A 145 11.87 -11.45 -11.06
C GLU A 145 11.44 -11.70 -9.60
N ARG A 146 10.32 -11.12 -9.16
CA ARG A 146 9.89 -11.11 -7.75
C ARG A 146 8.98 -12.27 -7.41
N THR A 147 9.54 -13.48 -7.34
CA THR A 147 8.81 -14.68 -6.89
C THR A 147 8.72 -14.78 -5.37
N SER A 148 7.71 -15.47 -4.85
CA SER A 148 7.58 -15.72 -3.40
C SER A 148 8.79 -16.47 -2.82
N GLU A 149 9.40 -17.35 -3.60
CA GLU A 149 10.61 -18.10 -3.21
C GLU A 149 11.84 -17.20 -3.04
N ASN A 150 12.19 -16.42 -4.08
CA ASN A 150 13.40 -15.61 -4.07
C ASN A 150 13.30 -14.42 -3.10
N MET A 151 12.07 -13.97 -2.82
CA MET A 151 11.80 -12.87 -1.90
C MET A 151 11.59 -13.34 -0.45
N TYR A 152 11.70 -14.64 -0.14
CA TYR A 152 11.52 -15.16 1.22
C TYR A 152 12.84 -15.25 1.99
N ASN A 153 13.30 -14.13 2.55
CA ASN A 153 14.47 -14.11 3.43
C ASN A 153 14.06 -13.81 4.87
N LYS A 154 13.71 -14.86 5.63
CA LYS A 154 13.28 -14.73 7.02
C LYS A 154 14.48 -14.58 7.96
N TYR A 155 14.53 -13.45 8.66
CA TYR A 155 15.55 -13.13 9.66
C TYR A 155 14.90 -12.76 10.99
N THR A 156 15.69 -12.76 12.06
CA THR A 156 15.39 -11.92 13.22
C THR A 156 15.89 -10.50 12.97
N LEU A 157 15.32 -9.49 13.62
CA LEU A 157 15.84 -8.11 13.53
C LEU A 157 17.33 -8.01 13.92
N SER A 158 17.75 -8.73 14.95
CA SER A 158 19.17 -8.81 15.34
C SER A 158 20.08 -9.43 14.26
N ARG A 159 19.60 -10.43 13.52
CA ARG A 159 20.35 -10.99 12.38
C ARG A 159 20.39 -10.01 11.22
N LEU A 160 19.28 -9.33 10.93
CA LEU A 160 19.22 -8.30 9.90
C LEU A 160 20.19 -7.16 10.20
N GLN A 161 20.27 -6.71 11.45
CA GLN A 161 21.21 -5.68 11.89
C GLN A 161 22.67 -6.07 11.60
N ARG A 162 23.06 -7.33 11.81
CA ARG A 162 24.42 -7.80 11.49
C ARG A 162 24.69 -7.85 9.97
N LEU A 163 23.68 -8.18 9.17
CA LEU A 163 23.81 -8.27 7.72
C LEU A 163 23.84 -6.89 7.04
N ILE A 164 23.11 -5.92 7.58
CA ILE A 164 22.97 -4.56 7.04
C ILE A 164 23.09 -3.56 8.21
N PRO A 165 24.32 -3.28 8.68
CA PRO A 165 24.55 -2.53 9.92
C PRO A 165 24.39 -1.02 9.78
N LYS A 166 24.25 -0.50 8.56
CA LYS A 166 24.20 0.94 8.26
C LYS A 166 22.88 1.64 8.63
N PHE A 167 21.91 0.90 9.15
CA PHE A 167 20.60 1.39 9.54
C PHE A 167 20.15 0.66 10.81
N ASP A 168 19.56 1.36 11.78
CA ASP A 168 19.07 0.74 13.01
C ASP A 168 17.65 0.19 12.78
N TRP A 169 17.60 -1.06 12.33
CA TRP A 169 16.35 -1.74 11.99
C TRP A 169 15.44 -1.91 13.19
N LEU A 170 16.00 -2.17 14.37
CA LEU A 170 15.21 -2.36 15.58
C LEU A 170 14.54 -1.06 15.99
N ALA A 171 15.30 0.04 16.02
CA ALA A 171 14.75 1.35 16.36
C ALA A 171 13.73 1.82 15.32
N TYR A 172 13.97 1.62 14.02
CA TYR A 172 12.99 1.94 12.97
C TYR A 172 11.68 1.15 13.13
N VAL A 173 11.76 -0.18 13.27
CA VAL A 173 10.57 -1.03 13.37
C VAL A 173 9.81 -0.75 14.67
N ARG A 174 10.50 -0.53 15.80
CA ARG A 174 9.85 -0.09 17.05
C ARG A 174 9.11 1.22 16.87
N ALA A 175 9.79 2.24 16.33
CA ALA A 175 9.20 3.56 16.14
C ALA A 175 7.93 3.53 15.29
N VAL A 176 7.84 2.61 14.32
CA VAL A 176 6.64 2.42 13.51
C VAL A 176 5.59 1.55 14.21
N VAL A 177 5.96 0.36 14.68
CA VAL A 177 5.00 -0.63 15.18
C VAL A 177 4.42 -0.23 16.54
N GLU A 178 5.25 0.29 17.43
CA GLU A 178 4.83 0.66 18.78
C GLU A 178 4.08 2.01 18.80
N SER A 179 4.11 2.79 17.71
CA SER A 179 3.29 4.00 17.59
C SER A 179 1.78 3.70 17.56
N ALA A 180 1.39 2.44 17.35
CA ALA A 180 0.00 2.01 17.45
C ALA A 180 -0.54 2.00 18.89
N GLY A 181 0.34 2.14 19.90
CA GLY A 181 -0.04 2.24 21.31
C GLY A 181 -0.56 0.94 21.94
N ASP A 182 -0.38 -0.20 21.28
CA ASP A 182 -0.79 -1.52 21.76
C ASP A 182 0.43 -2.26 22.38
N PRO A 183 0.44 -2.49 23.71
CA PRO A 183 1.55 -3.18 24.37
C PRO A 183 1.82 -4.59 23.83
N SER A 184 0.80 -5.26 23.26
CA SER A 184 0.95 -6.59 22.66
C SER A 184 1.80 -6.57 21.39
N LEU A 185 2.06 -5.40 20.82
CA LEU A 185 2.88 -5.19 19.62
C LEU A 185 4.33 -4.84 19.92
N SER A 186 4.78 -4.95 21.18
CA SER A 186 6.18 -4.68 21.51
C SER A 186 7.15 -5.50 20.66
N ILE A 187 8.19 -4.83 20.17
CA ILE A 187 9.18 -5.40 19.25
C ILE A 187 10.48 -5.68 19.98
N SER A 188 10.97 -6.91 19.84
CA SER A 188 12.23 -7.35 20.43
C SER A 188 13.28 -7.63 19.34
N PRO A 189 14.58 -7.73 19.69
CA PRO A 189 15.62 -8.10 18.72
C PRO A 189 15.44 -9.49 18.07
N SER A 190 14.61 -10.35 18.66
CA SER A 190 14.27 -11.68 18.10
C SER A 190 13.06 -11.66 17.18
N GLU A 191 12.40 -10.51 16.98
CA GLU A 191 11.21 -10.40 16.13
C GLU A 191 11.49 -10.94 14.71
N PRO A 192 10.67 -11.87 14.20
CA PRO A 192 10.84 -12.39 12.86
C PRO A 192 10.36 -11.38 11.81
N VAL A 193 11.17 -11.20 10.77
CA VAL A 193 10.87 -10.33 9.64
C VAL A 193 11.26 -11.02 8.33
N ILE A 194 10.42 -10.90 7.30
CA ILE A 194 10.75 -11.32 5.95
C ILE A 194 11.33 -10.12 5.21
N VAL A 195 12.57 -10.25 4.74
CA VAL A 195 13.25 -9.24 3.94
C VAL A 195 13.17 -9.65 2.47
N ARG A 196 12.34 -8.95 1.69
CA ARG A 196 12.08 -9.30 0.30
C ARG A 196 13.24 -8.94 -0.62
N ALA A 197 13.85 -7.78 -0.40
CA ALA A 197 14.95 -7.28 -1.24
C ALA A 197 16.22 -6.96 -0.41
N PRO A 198 16.93 -7.97 0.13
CA PRO A 198 18.09 -7.72 1.00
C PRO A 198 19.26 -7.01 0.28
N GLN A 199 19.48 -7.30 -1.01
CA GLN A 199 20.53 -6.65 -1.79
C GLN A 199 20.21 -5.17 -2.05
N TYR A 200 18.95 -4.87 -2.40
CA TYR A 200 18.45 -3.50 -2.53
C TYR A 200 18.78 -2.66 -1.29
N PHE A 201 18.57 -3.19 -0.08
CA PHE A 201 18.87 -2.44 1.15
C PHE A 201 20.37 -2.18 1.33
N LYS A 202 21.25 -3.13 0.98
CA LYS A 202 22.71 -2.90 1.02
C LYS A 202 23.11 -1.76 0.08
N ASP A 203 22.58 -1.77 -1.14
CA ASP A 203 22.90 -0.78 -2.16
C ASP A 203 22.24 0.57 -1.85
N LEU A 204 21.03 0.58 -1.30
CA LEU A 204 20.33 1.76 -0.81
C LEU A 204 21.16 2.52 0.24
N PHE A 205 21.62 1.86 1.30
CA PHE A 205 22.40 2.53 2.34
C PHE A 205 23.82 2.88 1.89
N LYS A 206 24.36 2.19 0.87
CA LYS A 206 25.56 2.66 0.18
C LYS A 206 25.28 3.96 -0.56
N LEU A 207 24.20 4.03 -1.35
CA LEU A 207 23.82 5.21 -2.10
C LEU A 207 23.55 6.42 -1.19
N ILE A 208 22.75 6.23 -0.13
CA ILE A 208 22.44 7.28 0.86
C ILE A 208 23.72 7.85 1.47
N ASN A 209 24.65 7.01 1.92
CA ASN A 209 25.89 7.48 2.55
C ASN A 209 26.84 8.21 1.59
N THR A 210 26.68 8.01 0.27
CA THR A 210 27.50 8.67 -0.77
C THR A 210 26.79 9.85 -1.43
N THR A 211 25.54 10.13 -1.03
CA THR A 211 24.74 11.22 -1.58
C THR A 211 24.70 12.35 -0.57
N ASP A 212 24.69 13.59 -1.06
CA ASP A 212 24.51 14.76 -0.21
C ASP A 212 23.23 14.61 0.66
N PRO A 213 23.31 14.79 2.00
CA PRO A 213 22.16 14.60 2.88
C PRO A 213 20.95 15.47 2.52
N ARG A 214 21.16 16.66 1.96
CA ARG A 214 20.09 17.56 1.51
C ARG A 214 19.34 16.97 0.33
N THR A 215 20.04 16.32 -0.61
CA THR A 215 19.41 15.61 -1.73
C THR A 215 18.52 14.47 -1.22
N VAL A 216 19.02 13.66 -0.27
CA VAL A 216 18.24 12.56 0.31
C VAL A 216 17.02 13.10 1.07
N ALA A 217 17.19 14.16 1.87
CA ALA A 217 16.09 14.80 2.58
C ALA A 217 15.05 15.40 1.63
N ASN A 218 15.49 16.06 0.55
CA ASN A 218 14.59 16.59 -0.47
C ASN A 218 13.80 15.47 -1.17
N TYR A 219 14.43 14.34 -1.48
CA TYR A 219 13.73 13.18 -2.05
C TYR A 219 12.67 12.64 -1.09
N VAL A 220 13.03 12.44 0.18
CA VAL A 220 12.09 11.91 1.19
C VAL A 220 10.90 12.84 1.36
N GLN A 221 11.14 14.15 1.48
CA GLN A 221 10.05 15.10 1.66
C GLN A 221 9.24 15.32 0.39
N TRP A 222 9.85 15.27 -0.80
CA TRP A 222 9.13 15.28 -2.07
C TRP A 222 8.08 14.16 -2.12
N ARG A 223 8.49 12.93 -1.80
CA ARG A 223 7.58 11.76 -1.81
C ARG A 223 6.44 11.90 -0.80
N SER A 224 6.72 12.48 0.37
CA SER A 224 5.71 12.81 1.38
C SER A 224 4.73 13.89 0.90
N VAL A 225 5.23 14.99 0.33
CA VAL A 225 4.46 16.14 -0.18
C VAL A 225 3.57 15.73 -1.35
N LEU A 226 4.11 14.96 -2.30
CA LEU A 226 3.35 14.47 -3.45
C LEU A 226 2.08 13.73 -3.00
N SER A 227 2.20 12.90 -1.95
CA SER A 227 1.07 12.12 -1.43
C SER A 227 -0.04 12.96 -0.78
N GLN A 228 0.29 14.17 -0.31
CA GLN A 228 -0.64 15.11 0.33
C GLN A 228 -1.19 16.14 -0.68
N THR A 229 -0.57 16.27 -1.86
CA THR A 229 -0.92 17.25 -2.89
C THR A 229 -2.38 17.10 -3.36
N THR A 230 -2.90 15.86 -3.37
CA THR A 230 -4.29 15.58 -3.74
C THR A 230 -5.32 16.04 -2.71
N ALA A 231 -4.89 16.43 -1.50
CA ALA A 231 -5.74 16.99 -0.45
C ALA A 231 -5.73 18.54 -0.42
N LEU A 232 -4.96 19.19 -1.30
CA LEU A 232 -4.85 20.65 -1.38
C LEU A 232 -5.85 21.26 -2.37
N SER A 233 -5.74 22.57 -2.58
CA SER A 233 -6.61 23.35 -3.46
C SER A 233 -6.51 22.93 -4.93
N ARG A 234 -7.49 23.38 -5.73
CA ARG A 234 -7.58 23.09 -7.16
C ARG A 234 -6.29 23.36 -7.95
N ARG A 235 -5.51 24.39 -7.62
CA ARG A 235 -4.27 24.68 -8.38
C ARG A 235 -3.23 23.55 -8.26
N PHE A 236 -3.15 22.89 -7.11
CA PHE A 236 -2.30 21.72 -6.90
C PHE A 236 -2.84 20.50 -7.66
N LEU A 237 -4.17 20.31 -7.64
CA LEU A 237 -4.82 19.22 -8.39
C LEU A 237 -4.65 19.35 -9.90
N TYR A 238 -4.83 20.55 -10.45
CA TYR A 238 -4.60 20.81 -11.87
C TYR A 238 -3.14 20.62 -12.25
N ARG A 239 -2.21 21.05 -11.38
CA ARG A 239 -0.79 20.82 -11.64
C ARG A 239 -0.45 19.33 -11.66
N TYR A 240 -1.03 18.53 -10.76
CA TYR A 240 -0.89 17.08 -10.81
C TYR A 240 -1.56 16.48 -12.06
N LEU A 241 -2.71 16.99 -12.48
CA LEU A 241 -3.38 16.55 -13.71
C LEU A 241 -2.50 16.77 -14.95
N ASP A 242 -1.79 17.88 -15.06
CA ASP A 242 -0.87 18.12 -16.18
C ASP A 242 0.26 17.09 -16.25
N TYR A 243 0.74 16.62 -15.10
CA TYR A 243 1.66 15.49 -15.03
C TYR A 243 0.97 14.17 -15.46
N ALA A 244 -0.22 13.89 -14.93
CA ALA A 244 -0.97 12.67 -15.24
C ALA A 244 -1.41 12.57 -16.71
N ARG A 245 -1.66 13.71 -17.39
CA ARG A 245 -1.91 13.76 -18.84
C ARG A 245 -0.77 13.14 -19.63
N VAL A 246 0.47 13.41 -19.21
CA VAL A 246 1.66 12.91 -19.89
C VAL A 246 1.93 11.46 -19.53
N THR A 247 1.80 11.07 -18.26
CA THR A 247 2.23 9.75 -17.79
C THR A 247 1.17 8.66 -17.87
N THR A 248 -0.11 9.00 -17.71
CA THR A 248 -1.22 8.03 -17.71
C THR A 248 -2.33 8.36 -18.70
N GLY A 249 -2.22 9.47 -19.45
CA GLY A 249 -3.24 9.91 -20.40
C GLY A 249 -4.50 10.50 -19.76
N THR A 250 -4.49 10.77 -18.45
CA THR A 250 -5.68 11.26 -17.72
C THR A 250 -6.04 12.68 -18.16
N THR A 251 -7.23 12.89 -18.71
CA THR A 251 -7.59 14.19 -19.34
C THR A 251 -8.29 15.16 -18.39
N SER A 252 -9.00 14.67 -17.38
CA SER A 252 -9.80 15.45 -16.43
C SER A 252 -9.60 15.04 -14.97
N LEU A 253 -9.92 15.94 -14.05
CA LEU A 253 -10.04 15.59 -12.63
C LEU A 253 -11.25 14.67 -12.41
N MET A 254 -11.16 13.78 -11.44
CA MET A 254 -12.34 13.05 -10.94
C MET A 254 -13.38 14.02 -10.39
N SER A 255 -14.65 13.64 -10.46
CA SER A 255 -15.71 14.40 -9.80
C SER A 255 -15.45 14.47 -8.28
N GLN A 256 -15.94 15.53 -7.63
CA GLN A 256 -15.75 15.69 -6.20
C GLN A 256 -16.39 14.55 -5.40
N VAL A 257 -17.54 14.05 -5.86
CA VAL A 257 -18.25 12.93 -5.23
C VAL A 257 -17.41 11.67 -5.33
N ASP A 258 -16.95 11.31 -6.53
CA ASP A 258 -16.15 10.09 -6.72
C ASP A 258 -14.84 10.14 -5.94
N LYS A 259 -14.21 11.32 -5.86
CA LYS A 259 -13.04 11.53 -5.02
C LYS A 259 -13.36 11.24 -3.55
N CYS A 260 -14.38 11.89 -2.99
CA CYS A 260 -14.72 11.74 -1.57
C CYS A 260 -15.14 10.30 -1.22
N VAL A 261 -15.98 9.68 -2.05
CA VAL A 261 -16.41 8.28 -1.88
C VAL A 261 -15.21 7.35 -1.98
N GLY A 262 -14.33 7.54 -2.97
CA GLY A 262 -13.12 6.75 -3.13
C GLY A 262 -12.17 6.85 -1.92
N TYR A 263 -12.02 8.03 -1.33
CA TYR A 263 -11.21 8.22 -0.11
C TYR A 263 -11.78 7.45 1.09
N ILE A 264 -13.08 7.59 1.36
CA ILE A 264 -13.73 6.92 2.49
C ILE A 264 -13.68 5.40 2.30
N ARG A 265 -14.02 4.92 1.10
CA ARG A 265 -14.00 3.50 0.74
C ARG A 265 -12.63 2.87 0.91
N ASN A 266 -11.57 3.52 0.45
CA ASN A 266 -10.22 2.95 0.44
C ASN A 266 -9.52 3.03 1.81
N LEU A 267 -9.93 3.96 2.69
CA LEU A 267 -9.21 4.22 3.94
C LEU A 267 -10.00 3.88 5.21
N LEU A 268 -11.34 3.90 5.16
CA LEU A 268 -12.23 3.56 6.28
C LEU A 268 -13.06 2.31 5.92
N LEU A 269 -12.35 1.20 5.68
CA LEU A 269 -12.95 -0.04 5.16
C LEU A 269 -14.00 -0.64 6.10
N LEU A 270 -13.73 -0.66 7.41
CA LEU A 270 -14.63 -1.24 8.42
C LEU A 270 -16.00 -0.55 8.46
N PRO A 271 -16.12 0.78 8.71
CA PRO A 271 -17.42 1.44 8.74
C PRO A 271 -18.09 1.50 7.36
N THR A 272 -17.32 1.63 6.28
CA THR A 272 -17.90 1.57 4.92
C THR A 272 -18.48 0.19 4.64
N GLY A 273 -17.80 -0.88 5.07
CA GLY A 273 -18.30 -2.24 4.97
C GLY A 273 -19.55 -2.46 5.82
N ARG A 274 -19.60 -1.96 7.06
CA ARG A 274 -20.81 -1.99 7.92
C ARG A 274 -22.03 -1.40 7.22
N LEU A 275 -21.89 -0.20 6.63
CA LEU A 275 -22.96 0.48 5.89
C LEU A 275 -23.37 -0.27 4.62
N PHE A 276 -22.38 -0.81 3.89
CA PHE A 276 -22.63 -1.61 2.70
C PHE A 276 -23.44 -2.87 3.02
N ILE A 277 -23.09 -3.56 4.11
CA ILE A 277 -23.77 -4.78 4.56
C ILE A 277 -25.25 -4.50 4.86
N ASP A 278 -25.54 -3.45 5.63
CA ASP A 278 -26.93 -3.08 5.98
C ASP A 278 -27.81 -2.81 4.76
N THR A 279 -27.22 -2.24 3.70
CA THR A 279 -28.00 -1.72 2.58
C THR A 279 -28.09 -2.72 1.42
N HIS A 280 -27.05 -3.52 1.20
CA HIS A 280 -26.88 -4.27 -0.04
C HIS A 280 -26.66 -5.78 0.14
N PHE A 281 -26.29 -6.25 1.32
CA PHE A 281 -26.03 -7.66 1.56
C PHE A 281 -27.28 -8.39 2.05
N GLN A 282 -27.58 -9.55 1.45
CA GLN A 282 -28.70 -10.40 1.83
C GLN A 282 -28.16 -11.78 2.22
N GLU A 283 -28.62 -12.35 3.33
CA GLU A 283 -28.05 -13.58 3.90
C GLU A 283 -28.30 -14.83 3.02
N ASP A 284 -29.38 -14.83 2.24
CA ASP A 284 -29.67 -15.90 1.27
C ASP A 284 -28.57 -16.01 0.19
N LYS A 285 -27.99 -14.88 -0.23
CA LYS A 285 -26.87 -14.84 -1.18
C LYS A 285 -25.60 -15.48 -0.63
N LYS A 286 -25.39 -15.41 0.69
CA LYS A 286 -24.24 -16.05 1.35
C LYS A 286 -24.32 -17.56 1.21
N GLN A 287 -25.49 -18.15 1.53
CA GLN A 287 -25.70 -19.60 1.41
C GLN A 287 -25.52 -20.07 -0.04
N MET A 288 -26.11 -19.35 -0.99
CA MET A 288 -25.95 -19.67 -2.41
C MET A 288 -24.48 -19.59 -2.87
N MET A 289 -23.71 -18.65 -2.34
CA MET A 289 -22.29 -18.52 -2.67
C MET A 289 -21.45 -19.63 -2.02
N GLU A 290 -21.76 -20.03 -0.79
CA GLU A 290 -21.13 -21.17 -0.12
C GLU A 290 -21.37 -22.47 -0.93
N GLU A 291 -22.60 -22.71 -1.40
CA GLU A 291 -22.91 -23.83 -2.32
C GLU A 291 -22.08 -23.76 -3.61
N LEU A 292 -21.95 -22.57 -4.21
CA LEU A 292 -21.19 -22.38 -5.44
C LEU A 292 -19.70 -22.68 -5.23
N VAL A 293 -19.12 -22.21 -4.11
CA VAL A 293 -17.71 -22.44 -3.80
C VAL A 293 -17.42 -23.93 -3.64
N GLU A 294 -18.29 -24.66 -2.95
CA GLU A 294 -18.15 -26.11 -2.81
C GLU A 294 -18.32 -26.84 -4.15
N GLY A 295 -19.24 -26.39 -5.01
CA GLY A 295 -19.39 -26.93 -6.36
C GLY A 295 -18.14 -26.75 -7.22
N VAL A 296 -17.53 -25.55 -7.19
CA VAL A 296 -16.27 -25.26 -7.92
C VAL A 296 -15.10 -26.06 -7.35
N ARG A 297 -15.00 -26.17 -6.01
CA ARG A 297 -13.98 -26.99 -5.35
C ARG A 297 -14.09 -28.46 -5.77
N TRP A 298 -15.31 -29.00 -5.76
CA TRP A 298 -15.58 -30.36 -6.19
C TRP A 298 -15.14 -30.59 -7.65
N ALA A 299 -15.51 -29.69 -8.56
CA ALA A 299 -15.14 -29.79 -9.97
C ALA A 299 -13.61 -29.72 -10.16
N PHE A 300 -12.92 -28.88 -9.38
CA PHE A 300 -11.46 -28.79 -9.40
C PHE A 300 -10.78 -30.08 -8.93
N VAL A 301 -11.26 -30.67 -7.84
CA VAL A 301 -10.77 -31.96 -7.32
C VAL A 301 -11.05 -33.10 -8.31
N ASP A 302 -12.25 -33.15 -8.89
CA ASP A 302 -12.64 -34.15 -9.88
C ASP A 302 -11.72 -34.12 -11.12
N MET A 303 -11.44 -32.92 -11.65
CA MET A 303 -10.48 -32.70 -12.74
C MET A 303 -9.06 -33.13 -12.34
N LEU A 304 -8.60 -32.80 -11.13
CA LEU A 304 -7.27 -33.20 -10.63
C LEU A 304 -7.11 -34.72 -10.53
N GLU A 305 -8.15 -35.44 -10.14
CA GLU A 305 -8.09 -36.89 -9.96
C GLU A 305 -8.25 -37.63 -11.30
N LYS A 306 -9.26 -37.25 -12.10
CA LYS A 306 -9.73 -38.04 -13.25
C LYS A 306 -9.15 -37.61 -14.59
N GLU A 307 -8.90 -36.32 -14.79
CA GLU A 307 -8.50 -35.79 -16.10
C GLU A 307 -7.02 -35.43 -16.18
N ASN A 308 -6.41 -35.08 -15.04
CA ASN A 308 -5.01 -34.70 -14.99
C ASN A 308 -4.08 -35.91 -15.18
N SER A 309 -3.41 -35.96 -16.33
CA SER A 309 -2.47 -37.03 -16.69
C SER A 309 -1.00 -36.68 -16.47
N TRP A 310 -0.67 -35.45 -16.07
CA TRP A 310 0.73 -34.99 -15.98
C TRP A 310 1.28 -34.97 -14.56
N MET A 311 0.43 -35.05 -13.54
CA MET A 311 0.83 -35.16 -12.12
C MET A 311 0.93 -36.62 -11.69
N ASP A 312 1.97 -36.94 -10.91
CA ASP A 312 2.06 -38.21 -10.20
C ASP A 312 1.04 -38.31 -9.05
N GLU A 313 0.72 -39.53 -8.63
CA GLU A 313 -0.25 -39.80 -7.57
C GLU A 313 0.10 -39.12 -6.22
N PRO A 314 1.36 -39.12 -5.75
CA PRO A 314 1.72 -38.41 -4.53
C PRO A 314 1.46 -36.90 -4.60
N THR A 315 1.68 -36.27 -5.76
CA THR A 315 1.45 -34.82 -5.92
C THR A 315 -0.04 -34.51 -6.07
N LYS A 316 -0.81 -35.35 -6.78
CA LYS A 316 -2.28 -35.25 -6.82
C LYS A 316 -2.89 -35.27 -5.42
N LYS A 317 -2.51 -36.25 -4.60
CA LYS A 317 -3.01 -36.36 -3.22
C LYS A 317 -2.77 -35.08 -2.41
N ARG A 318 -1.57 -34.50 -2.50
CA ARG A 318 -1.26 -33.21 -1.82
C ARG A 318 -2.07 -32.05 -2.38
N ALA A 319 -2.33 -32.04 -3.69
CA ALA A 319 -3.13 -31.00 -4.31
C ALA A 319 -4.59 -31.05 -3.84
N VAL A 320 -5.17 -32.25 -3.71
CA VAL A 320 -6.50 -32.48 -3.13
C VAL A 320 -6.54 -32.04 -1.66
N GLU A 321 -5.59 -32.49 -0.84
CA GLU A 321 -5.49 -32.08 0.57
C GLU A 321 -5.41 -30.54 0.73
N LYS A 322 -4.73 -29.88 -0.20
CA LYS A 322 -4.66 -28.41 -0.24
C LYS A 322 -6.00 -27.80 -0.66
N ALA A 323 -6.63 -28.31 -1.72
CA ALA A 323 -7.92 -27.84 -2.21
C ALA A 323 -8.99 -27.94 -1.13
N ASP A 324 -9.03 -29.04 -0.37
CA ASP A 324 -9.99 -29.25 0.72
C ASP A 324 -9.76 -28.30 1.90
N ALA A 325 -8.50 -27.95 2.18
CA ALA A 325 -8.14 -27.07 3.28
C ALA A 325 -8.32 -25.57 3.00
N VAL A 326 -8.69 -25.19 1.76
CA VAL A 326 -9.02 -23.81 1.41
C VAL A 326 -10.32 -23.39 2.12
N LEU A 327 -10.23 -22.39 3.00
CA LEU A 327 -11.38 -21.88 3.75
C LEU A 327 -12.23 -20.93 2.91
N ALA A 328 -13.45 -21.33 2.54
CA ALA A 328 -14.43 -20.43 1.95
C ALA A 328 -14.92 -19.44 3.01
N LYS A 329 -14.45 -18.20 2.92
CA LYS A 329 -14.92 -17.11 3.76
C LYS A 329 -15.80 -16.24 2.88
N VAL A 330 -17.12 -16.26 3.08
CA VAL A 330 -18.11 -15.59 2.22
C VAL A 330 -18.71 -14.38 2.93
N GLY A 331 -18.94 -13.28 2.20
CA GLY A 331 -19.60 -12.10 2.76
C GLY A 331 -18.65 -11.25 3.59
N TYR A 332 -18.86 -11.22 4.90
CA TYR A 332 -18.15 -10.34 5.82
C TYR A 332 -17.81 -11.05 7.14
N PRO A 333 -16.82 -10.56 7.90
CA PRO A 333 -16.58 -11.06 9.25
C PRO A 333 -17.70 -10.60 10.19
N GLU A 334 -18.17 -11.49 11.08
CA GLU A 334 -19.26 -11.17 12.02
C GLU A 334 -19.03 -9.91 12.86
N PHE A 335 -17.78 -9.60 13.20
CA PHE A 335 -17.44 -8.40 13.97
C PHE A 335 -17.77 -7.09 13.24
N TYR A 336 -17.98 -7.10 11.91
CA TYR A 336 -18.45 -5.93 11.17
C TYR A 336 -19.86 -5.51 11.62
N LEU A 337 -20.69 -6.43 12.13
CA LEU A 337 -22.03 -6.13 12.63
C LEU A 337 -22.05 -5.61 14.07
N ASN A 338 -20.91 -5.64 14.75
CA ASN A 338 -20.81 -5.18 16.13
C ASN A 338 -20.53 -3.66 16.15
N ASP A 339 -21.60 -2.88 16.32
CA ASP A 339 -21.49 -1.41 16.35
C ASP A 339 -20.52 -0.90 17.42
N THR A 340 -20.42 -1.57 18.58
CA THR A 340 -19.43 -1.23 19.61
C THR A 340 -18.01 -1.37 19.08
N TYR A 341 -17.72 -2.44 18.33
CA TYR A 341 -16.40 -2.65 17.73
C TYR A 341 -16.08 -1.57 16.68
N VAL A 342 -17.04 -1.24 15.81
CA VAL A 342 -16.87 -0.19 14.79
C VAL A 342 -16.66 1.18 15.44
N ASN A 343 -17.45 1.52 16.46
CA ASN A 343 -17.32 2.79 17.17
C ASN A 343 -15.98 2.90 17.92
N GLU A 344 -15.50 1.81 18.52
CA GLU A 344 -14.20 1.78 19.20
C GLU A 344 -13.02 1.94 18.22
N ASP A 345 -13.13 1.43 16.98
CA ASP A 345 -12.12 1.66 15.94
C ASP A 345 -12.02 3.15 15.56
N LEU A 346 -13.16 3.85 15.50
CA LEU A 346 -13.24 5.24 15.06
C LEU A 346 -13.08 6.26 16.18
N LYS A 347 -13.07 5.86 17.46
CA LYS A 347 -13.14 6.77 18.62
C LYS A 347 -12.07 7.87 18.68
N HIS A 348 -10.93 7.65 18.02
CA HIS A 348 -9.81 8.60 17.99
C HIS A 348 -9.88 9.60 16.84
N LEU A 349 -10.85 9.43 15.93
CA LEU A 349 -11.08 10.31 14.79
C LEU A 349 -12.09 11.38 15.18
N SER A 350 -11.72 12.65 15.01
CA SER A 350 -12.59 13.80 15.25
C SER A 350 -12.60 14.68 14.02
N PHE A 351 -13.60 14.47 13.16
CA PHE A 351 -13.69 15.18 11.89
C PHE A 351 -14.29 16.56 12.04
N SER A 352 -13.75 17.51 11.26
CA SER A 352 -14.30 18.86 11.11
C SER A 352 -14.78 19.06 9.68
N GLU A 353 -16.02 19.54 9.50
CA GLU A 353 -16.58 19.88 8.18
C GLU A 353 -15.79 20.97 7.45
N THR A 354 -14.97 21.74 8.19
CA THR A 354 -14.18 22.85 7.65
C THR A 354 -12.69 22.53 7.45
N ASP A 355 -12.22 21.35 7.89
CA ASP A 355 -10.82 20.93 7.81
C ASP A 355 -10.66 19.61 7.06
N TYR A 356 -10.91 19.63 5.75
CA TYR A 356 -10.73 18.45 4.89
C TYR A 356 -9.30 17.90 4.96
N TYR A 357 -8.29 18.77 4.97
CA TYR A 357 -6.89 18.34 5.04
C TYR A 357 -6.60 17.61 6.36
N GLY A 358 -6.97 18.21 7.50
CA GLY A 358 -6.83 17.58 8.81
C GLY A 358 -7.56 16.26 8.91
N ASN A 359 -8.77 16.15 8.35
CA ASN A 359 -9.52 14.89 8.29
C ASN A 359 -8.74 13.81 7.52
N ILE A 360 -8.20 14.14 6.34
CA ILE A 360 -7.39 13.19 5.55
C ILE A 360 -6.14 12.75 6.32
N MET A 361 -5.46 13.66 7.01
CA MET A 361 -4.28 13.31 7.82
C MET A 361 -4.64 12.41 9.01
N GLN A 362 -5.78 12.65 9.68
CA GLN A 362 -6.28 11.76 10.73
C GLN A 362 -6.56 10.35 10.20
N VAL A 363 -7.22 10.25 9.04
CA VAL A 363 -7.50 8.97 8.40
C VAL A 363 -6.23 8.24 7.96
N PHE A 364 -5.21 8.96 7.47
CA PHE A 364 -3.91 8.36 7.19
C PHE A 364 -3.25 7.81 8.45
N GLY A 365 -3.24 8.56 9.56
CA GLY A 365 -2.74 8.07 10.85
C GLY A 365 -3.49 6.80 11.30
N HIS A 366 -4.81 6.78 11.21
CA HIS A 366 -5.64 5.61 11.55
C HIS A 366 -5.32 4.40 10.67
N SER A 367 -5.29 4.59 9.35
CA SER A 367 -4.96 3.54 8.39
C SER A 367 -3.56 2.96 8.64
N ALA A 368 -2.59 3.81 8.97
CA ALA A 368 -1.23 3.37 9.31
C ALA A 368 -1.25 2.40 10.50
N MET A 369 -2.04 2.69 11.53
CA MET A 369 -2.20 1.88 12.73
C MET A 369 -2.99 0.59 12.47
N ASP A 370 -4.08 0.62 11.70
CA ASP A 370 -4.90 -0.56 11.42
C ASP A 370 -4.07 -1.69 10.79
N TYR A 371 -3.25 -1.37 9.80
CA TYR A 371 -2.34 -2.35 9.19
C TYR A 371 -1.37 -2.95 10.21
N ILE A 372 -0.82 -2.13 11.11
CA ILE A 372 0.15 -2.55 12.13
C ILE A 372 -0.50 -3.47 13.17
N ARG A 373 -1.74 -3.17 13.60
CA ARG A 373 -2.51 -3.95 14.57
C ARG A 373 -2.84 -5.38 14.10
N ARG A 374 -2.62 -5.70 12.82
CA ARG A 374 -2.78 -7.06 12.28
C ARG A 374 -1.59 -7.97 12.57
N LEU A 375 -0.45 -7.41 13.02
CA LEU A 375 0.77 -8.17 13.27
C LEU A 375 0.49 -9.33 14.24
N ARG A 376 0.99 -10.53 13.92
CA ARG A 376 0.77 -11.79 14.67
C ARG A 376 -0.68 -12.28 14.72
N LYS A 377 -1.67 -11.49 14.26
CA LYS A 377 -3.09 -11.90 14.17
C LYS A 377 -3.34 -12.82 12.98
N SER A 378 -4.45 -13.54 13.05
CA SER A 378 -4.88 -14.44 11.98
C SER A 378 -5.32 -13.68 10.72
N VAL A 379 -5.09 -14.28 9.56
CA VAL A 379 -5.50 -13.71 8.27
C VAL A 379 -6.98 -13.99 8.02
N GLN A 380 -7.74 -12.94 7.69
CA GLN A 380 -9.15 -13.04 7.32
C GLN A 380 -9.42 -12.26 6.02
N ARG A 381 -10.14 -12.88 5.09
CA ARG A 381 -10.50 -12.32 3.77
C ARG A 381 -11.92 -12.77 3.46
N PHE A 382 -12.80 -11.87 3.04
CA PHE A 382 -14.20 -12.17 2.74
C PHE A 382 -14.67 -11.35 1.52
N PRO A 383 -15.29 -11.95 0.49
CA PRO A 383 -15.93 -11.26 -0.61
C PRO A 383 -17.37 -10.91 -0.23
N ALA A 384 -17.62 -9.67 0.21
CA ALA A 384 -18.99 -9.14 0.33
C ALA A 384 -19.43 -8.45 -0.97
N GLY A 385 -18.50 -7.75 -1.61
CA GLY A 385 -18.85 -6.78 -2.63
C GLY A 385 -19.13 -7.28 -4.03
N GLU A 386 -18.69 -8.50 -4.29
CA GLU A 386 -18.93 -9.17 -5.57
C GLU A 386 -20.23 -10.00 -5.54
N LEU A 387 -20.93 -10.06 -4.39
CA LEU A 387 -22.22 -10.75 -4.24
C LEU A 387 -23.42 -9.90 -4.70
N GLN A 388 -23.25 -9.26 -5.84
CA GLN A 388 -24.25 -8.44 -6.52
C GLN A 388 -24.04 -8.47 -8.03
N LYS A 389 -25.02 -7.95 -8.78
CA LYS A 389 -24.91 -7.83 -10.24
C LYS A 389 -23.75 -6.90 -10.62
N PRO A 390 -23.02 -7.18 -11.72
CA PRO A 390 -23.22 -8.25 -12.69
C PRO A 390 -22.44 -9.54 -12.37
N PHE A 391 -21.98 -9.74 -11.13
CA PHE A 391 -21.16 -10.89 -10.78
C PHE A 391 -21.98 -12.03 -10.17
N PHE A 392 -23.01 -11.68 -9.39
CA PHE A 392 -23.85 -12.65 -8.70
C PHE A 392 -25.32 -12.30 -8.80
N TRP A 393 -26.13 -13.31 -9.14
CA TRP A 393 -27.58 -13.21 -9.19
C TRP A 393 -28.22 -14.17 -8.19
N GLY A 394 -29.33 -13.73 -7.58
CA GLY A 394 -30.13 -14.52 -6.65
C GLY A 394 -30.94 -15.61 -7.35
N ASN A 395 -31.77 -16.31 -6.57
CA ASN A 395 -32.57 -17.45 -7.02
C ASN A 395 -33.57 -17.11 -8.14
N GLU A 396 -33.82 -15.83 -8.39
CA GLU A 396 -34.69 -15.37 -9.47
C GLU A 396 -34.04 -15.41 -10.88
N TYR A 397 -32.76 -15.81 -10.98
CA TYR A 397 -32.04 -15.98 -12.25
C TYR A 397 -31.49 -17.41 -12.45
N PRO A 398 -31.25 -17.86 -13.70
CA PRO A 398 -30.60 -19.13 -13.96
C PRO A 398 -29.21 -19.21 -13.34
N ARG A 399 -28.90 -20.32 -12.65
CA ARG A 399 -27.59 -20.56 -12.02
C ARG A 399 -26.41 -20.40 -12.99
N SER A 400 -26.60 -20.69 -14.28
CA SER A 400 -25.57 -20.54 -15.32
C SER A 400 -24.94 -19.14 -15.37
N LEU A 401 -25.69 -18.09 -15.07
CA LEU A 401 -25.16 -16.72 -15.02
C LEU A 401 -24.18 -16.54 -13.85
N SER A 402 -24.56 -16.97 -12.65
CA SER A 402 -23.68 -16.90 -11.47
C SER A 402 -22.45 -17.77 -11.62
N TYR A 403 -22.57 -18.99 -12.18
CA TYR A 403 -21.41 -19.83 -12.49
C TYR A 403 -20.48 -19.21 -13.56
N GLY A 404 -21.05 -18.59 -14.60
CA GLY A 404 -20.28 -17.94 -15.66
C GLY A 404 -19.61 -16.61 -15.26
N ALA A 405 -20.07 -15.98 -14.17
CA ALA A 405 -19.49 -14.74 -13.64
C ALA A 405 -18.70 -15.00 -12.36
N ILE A 406 -19.33 -14.98 -11.17
CA ILE A 406 -18.61 -15.21 -9.91
C ILE A 406 -17.99 -16.60 -9.84
N GLY A 407 -18.57 -17.61 -10.48
CA GLY A 407 -18.00 -18.96 -10.46
C GLY A 407 -16.64 -19.05 -11.17
N VAL A 408 -16.43 -18.25 -12.22
CA VAL A 408 -15.11 -18.08 -12.85
C VAL A 408 -14.13 -17.40 -11.90
N ILE A 409 -14.57 -16.40 -11.14
CA ILE A 409 -13.75 -15.70 -10.14
C ILE A 409 -13.36 -16.67 -9.00
N VAL A 410 -14.30 -17.47 -8.50
CA VAL A 410 -14.00 -18.52 -7.52
C VAL A 410 -13.02 -19.54 -8.09
N GLY A 411 -13.20 -19.99 -9.34
CA GLY A 411 -12.23 -20.89 -9.98
C GLY A 411 -10.84 -20.24 -10.12
N HIS A 412 -10.79 -18.97 -10.49
CA HIS A 412 -9.56 -18.18 -10.62
C HIS A 412 -8.81 -18.09 -9.29
N GLU A 413 -9.48 -17.69 -8.22
CA GLU A 413 -8.87 -17.52 -6.91
C GLU A 413 -8.50 -18.89 -6.27
N LEU A 414 -9.17 -19.98 -6.64
CA LEU A 414 -8.82 -21.34 -6.20
C LEU A 414 -7.52 -21.77 -6.88
N THR A 415 -7.43 -21.49 -8.18
CA THR A 415 -6.26 -21.76 -9.01
C THR A 415 -5.03 -20.96 -8.55
N HIS A 416 -5.21 -19.77 -7.97
CA HIS A 416 -4.12 -19.04 -7.32
C HIS A 416 -3.46 -19.82 -6.16
N GLY A 417 -4.15 -20.78 -5.54
CA GLY A 417 -3.55 -21.72 -4.60
C GLY A 417 -2.53 -22.69 -5.22
N PHE A 418 -2.54 -22.82 -6.55
CA PHE A 418 -1.76 -23.81 -7.31
C PHE A 418 -0.90 -23.18 -8.43
N ASP A 419 -0.91 -21.86 -8.57
CA ASP A 419 -0.08 -21.14 -9.54
C ASP A 419 1.43 -21.20 -9.19
N ASN A 420 2.25 -20.48 -9.95
CA ASN A 420 3.70 -20.43 -9.76
C ASN A 420 4.13 -20.04 -8.34
N ASN A 421 3.36 -19.20 -7.64
CA ASN A 421 3.62 -18.81 -6.25
C ASN A 421 2.79 -19.66 -5.27
N GLY A 422 1.52 -19.89 -5.57
CA GLY A 422 0.56 -20.61 -4.74
C GLY A 422 1.03 -22.01 -4.41
N LYS A 423 1.55 -22.77 -5.38
CA LYS A 423 1.98 -24.17 -5.17
C LYS A 423 3.04 -24.34 -4.06
N LEU A 424 3.73 -23.28 -3.69
CA LEU A 424 4.80 -23.26 -2.69
C LEU A 424 4.29 -23.09 -1.25
N THR A 425 3.02 -22.70 -1.09
CA THR A 425 2.40 -22.50 0.21
C THR A 425 1.77 -23.80 0.73
N SER A 426 1.79 -23.97 2.06
CA SER A 426 1.18 -25.13 2.72
C SER A 426 -0.35 -25.13 2.61
N ASN A 427 -0.99 -26.21 3.07
CA ASN A 427 -2.43 -26.49 2.93
C ASN A 427 -3.37 -25.39 3.48
N ARG A 428 -2.89 -24.35 4.17
CA ARG A 428 -3.75 -23.31 4.79
C ARG A 428 -3.64 -21.97 4.06
N CYS A 429 -3.87 -21.96 2.76
CA CYS A 429 -3.95 -20.73 1.98
C CYS A 429 -5.34 -20.10 2.17
N VAL A 430 -5.39 -18.86 2.67
CA VAL A 430 -6.61 -18.05 2.64
C VAL A 430 -6.65 -17.40 1.27
N TRP A 431 -7.75 -17.61 0.53
CA TRP A 431 -8.03 -17.06 -0.81
C TRP A 431 -7.30 -15.75 -1.04
N VAL A 432 -6.45 -15.69 -2.07
CA VAL A 432 -6.06 -14.40 -2.62
C VAL A 432 -7.37 -13.73 -3.03
N GLN A 433 -7.53 -12.47 -2.65
CA GLN A 433 -8.41 -11.61 -3.40
C GLN A 433 -7.69 -10.28 -3.41
N TYR A 434 -7.71 -9.68 -4.59
CA TYR A 434 -7.44 -8.27 -4.73
C TYR A 434 -8.26 -7.50 -3.68
N PRO A 435 -7.76 -6.36 -3.17
CA PRO A 435 -8.55 -5.51 -2.27
C PRO A 435 -9.94 -5.29 -2.89
N MET A 436 -10.96 -5.06 -2.06
CA MET A 436 -12.29 -4.58 -2.44
C MET A 436 -12.22 -3.26 -3.25
N SER A 437 -11.59 -3.30 -4.42
CA SER A 437 -11.34 -2.18 -5.33
C SER A 437 -12.18 -2.32 -6.60
N LEU A 438 -13.08 -3.29 -6.67
CA LEU A 438 -14.14 -3.39 -7.68
C LEU A 438 -15.48 -2.80 -7.19
N PHE A 439 -15.39 -1.75 -6.39
CA PHE A 439 -16.46 -0.79 -6.12
C PHE A 439 -15.99 0.60 -6.48
#